data_AF-A0A3M7KP69-F1
#
_entry.id   AF-A0A3M7KP69-F1
#
_cell.length_a   1.000
_cell.length_b   1.000
_cell.length_c   1.000
_cell.angle_alpha   90.00
_cell.angle_beta   90.00
_cell.angle_gamma   90.00
#
_symmetry.space_group_name_H-M   'P 1'
#
loop_
_entity.id
_entity.type
_entity.pdbx_description
1 polymer ?
#
loop_
_entity_poly.entity_id
_entity_poly.type
_entity_poly.pdbx_seq_one_letter_code
_entity_poly.pdbx_strand_id
1 'polypeptide(L)'
;MQRRKVKVLFVFRAYGKEKSNSVVDFQRASLIQQGINVDNFYLTKGGAKGYLQTIKKLRELLKTSEYDIIHAHYSFCGFLAKMATKKAVVCSLMGSDIFQQKKSC
;
A
#
# COMPACT_ATOMS: atom_id res chain seq x y z
N MET A 1 -11.24 21.72 20.79
CA MET A 1 -10.43 21.67 19.56
C MET A 1 -10.47 20.26 19.01
N GLN A 2 -11.31 19.96 18.01
CA GLN A 2 -11.34 18.63 17.40
C GLN A 2 -10.07 18.43 16.57
N ARG A 3 -9.27 17.40 16.87
CA ARG A 3 -8.12 17.03 16.04
C ARG A 3 -8.62 16.42 14.73
N ARG A 4 -8.09 16.88 13.60
CA ARG A 4 -8.31 16.26 12.29
C ARG A 4 -7.93 14.78 12.36
N LYS A 5 -8.79 13.89 11.87
CA LYS A 5 -8.49 12.46 11.77
C LYS A 5 -7.37 12.22 10.75
N VAL A 6 -6.37 11.44 11.15
CA VAL A 6 -5.27 11.01 10.28
C VAL A 6 -5.84 10.14 9.16
N LYS A 7 -5.39 10.41 7.93
CA LYS A 7 -5.75 9.65 6.72
C LYS A 7 -4.52 8.94 6.16
N VAL A 8 -4.59 7.62 6.05
CA VAL A 8 -3.50 6.76 5.61
C VAL A 8 -3.88 6.06 4.30
N LEU A 9 -2.95 6.02 3.34
CA LEU A 9 -3.09 5.24 2.11
C LEU A 9 -2.24 3.98 2.20
N PHE A 10 -2.88 2.82 2.23
CA PHE A 10 -2.21 1.52 2.12
C PHE A 10 -1.92 1.19 0.67
N VAL A 11 -0.68 0.82 0.36
CA VAL A 11 -0.22 0.45 -0.99
C VAL A 11 0.32 -0.97 -0.95
N PHE A 12 -0.39 -1.92 -1.56
CA PHE A 12 0.00 -3.33 -1.49
C PHE A 12 -0.49 -4.16 -2.68
N ARG A 13 0.11 -5.35 -2.84
CA ARG A 13 -0.37 -6.34 -3.81
C ARG A 13 -1.52 -7.13 -3.20
N ALA A 14 -2.61 -7.20 -3.93
CA ALA A 14 -3.77 -8.01 -3.57
C ALA A 14 -4.15 -8.95 -4.71
N TYR A 15 -4.74 -10.08 -4.37
CA TYR A 15 -5.08 -11.15 -5.31
C TYR A 15 -6.58 -11.44 -5.29
N GLY A 16 -7.07 -12.09 -6.36
CA GLY A 16 -8.46 -12.50 -6.49
C GLY A 16 -9.45 -11.35 -6.73
N LYS A 17 -10.74 -11.71 -6.83
CA LYS A 17 -11.82 -10.73 -7.03
C LYS A 17 -12.00 -9.81 -5.82
N GLU A 18 -11.74 -10.33 -4.63
CA GLU A 18 -11.92 -9.62 -3.36
C GLU A 18 -10.76 -8.67 -3.02
N LYS A 19 -9.64 -8.75 -3.75
CA LYS A 19 -8.44 -7.95 -3.50
C LYS A 19 -8.02 -8.00 -2.02
N SER A 20 -7.95 -9.20 -1.47
CA SER A 20 -7.57 -9.43 -0.07
C SER A 20 -6.09 -9.76 0.08
N ASN A 21 -5.55 -9.42 1.25
CA ASN A 21 -4.25 -9.85 1.76
C ASN A 21 -4.37 -9.89 3.29
N SER A 22 -4.44 -11.09 3.86
CA SER A 22 -4.78 -11.30 5.28
C SER A 22 -3.93 -10.46 6.23
N VAL A 23 -2.62 -10.41 6.03
CA VAL A 23 -1.71 -9.65 6.90
C VAL A 23 -2.00 -8.15 6.83
N VAL A 24 -2.19 -7.63 5.62
CA VAL A 24 -2.49 -6.20 5.42
C VAL A 24 -3.89 -5.85 5.92
N ASP A 25 -4.85 -6.75 5.72
CA ASP A 25 -6.24 -6.57 6.15
C ASP A 25 -6.37 -6.52 7.68
N PHE A 26 -5.64 -7.37 8.41
CA PHE A 26 -5.59 -7.30 9.87
C PHE A 26 -4.94 -6.00 10.37
N GLN A 27 -3.85 -5.56 9.74
CA GLN A 27 -3.21 -4.28 10.10
C GLN A 27 -4.15 -3.09 9.85
N ARG A 28 -4.86 -3.11 8.72
CA ARG A 28 -5.87 -2.11 8.38
C ARG A 28 -7.02 -2.08 9.39
N ALA A 29 -7.56 -3.24 9.75
CA ALA A 29 -8.66 -3.35 10.69
C ALA A 29 -8.30 -2.77 12.07
N SER A 30 -7.08 -3.05 12.54
CA SER A 30 -6.57 -2.48 13.80
C SER A 30 -6.53 -0.95 13.78
N LEU A 31 -6.05 -0.32 12.71
CA LEU A 31 -6.03 1.15 12.58
C LEU A 31 -7.45 1.74 12.52
N ILE A 32 -8.36 1.11 11.78
CA ILE A 32 -9.76 1.53 11.69
C ILE A 32 -10.43 1.48 13.08
N GLN A 33 -10.14 0.44 13.87
CA GLN A 33 -10.65 0.31 15.24
C GLN A 33 -10.18 1.46 16.15
N GLN A 34 -8.98 2.01 15.89
CA GLN A 34 -8.45 3.19 16.58
C GLN A 34 -8.99 4.52 16.00
N GLY A 35 -9.94 4.48 15.06
CA GLY A 35 -10.58 5.65 14.47
C GLY A 35 -9.76 6.36 13.38
N ILE A 36 -8.71 5.71 12.86
CA ILE A 36 -7.89 6.21 11.75
C ILE A 36 -8.59 5.89 10.42
N ASN A 37 -8.57 6.85 9.48
CA ASN A 37 -9.12 6.63 8.15
C ASN A 37 -8.07 5.96 7.26
N VAL A 38 -8.40 4.80 6.68
CA VAL A 38 -7.48 4.02 5.84
C VAL A 38 -8.11 3.70 4.50
N ASP A 39 -7.49 4.21 3.42
CA ASP A 39 -7.83 3.87 2.05
C ASP A 39 -6.82 2.86 1.48
N ASN A 40 -7.24 2.07 0.50
CA ASN A 40 -6.40 1.05 -0.13
C ASN A 40 -6.13 1.36 -1.61
N PHE A 41 -4.88 1.21 -2.02
CA PHE A 41 -4.44 1.20 -3.42
C PHE A 41 -3.75 -0.12 -3.75
N TYR A 42 -4.31 -0.84 -4.72
CA TYR A 42 -3.90 -2.20 -5.02
C TYR A 42 -3.07 -2.29 -6.30
N LEU A 43 -1.99 -3.07 -6.24
CA LEU A 43 -1.23 -3.48 -7.41
C LEU A 43 -1.89 -4.71 -8.04
N THR A 44 -2.59 -4.51 -9.16
CA THR A 44 -3.40 -5.57 -9.81
C THR A 44 -2.68 -6.29 -10.96
N LYS A 45 -1.66 -5.69 -11.57
CA LYS A 45 -0.95 -6.24 -12.74
C LYS A 45 0.56 -6.26 -12.54
N GLY A 46 1.19 -7.36 -12.93
CA GLY A 46 2.64 -7.48 -13.03
C GLY A 46 3.19 -6.96 -14.36
N GLY A 47 4.51 -7.03 -14.52
CA GLY A 47 5.23 -6.65 -15.73
C GLY A 47 5.48 -5.14 -15.86
N ALA A 48 6.49 -4.77 -16.65
CA ALA A 48 6.96 -3.38 -16.78
C ALA A 48 5.83 -2.39 -17.13
N LYS A 49 4.96 -2.74 -18.10
CA LYS A 49 3.80 -1.91 -18.48
C LYS A 49 2.80 -1.76 -17.33
N GLY A 50 2.52 -2.83 -16.59
CA GLY A 50 1.62 -2.82 -15.43
C GLY A 50 2.14 -1.92 -14.32
N TYR A 51 3.45 -1.99 -14.05
CA TYR A 51 4.10 -1.14 -13.06
C TYR A 51 4.10 0.34 -13.44
N LEU A 52 4.39 0.67 -14.70
CA LEU A 52 4.33 2.07 -15.15
C LEU A 52 2.92 2.65 -15.06
N GLN A 53 1.90 1.87 -15.44
CA GLN A 53 0.50 2.28 -15.28
C GLN A 53 0.12 2.46 -13.81
N THR A 54 0.60 1.58 -12.93
CA THR A 54 0.38 1.67 -11.48
C THR A 54 0.98 2.96 -10.92
N ILE A 55 2.22 3.30 -11.28
CA ILE A 55 2.87 4.55 -10.86
C ILE A 55 2.08 5.77 -11.31
N LYS A 56 1.62 5.79 -12.58
CA LYS A 56 0.82 6.89 -13.13
C LYS A 56 -0.49 7.06 -12.35
N LYS A 57 -1.24 5.98 -12.15
CA LYS A 57 -2.51 6.01 -11.39
C LYS A 57 -2.33 6.43 -9.94
N LEU A 58 -1.30 5.91 -9.27
CA LEU A 58 -1.00 6.29 -7.89
C LEU A 58 -0.63 7.78 -7.81
N ARG A 59 0.15 8.29 -8.77
CA ARG A 59 0.50 9.70 -8.83
C ARG A 59 -0.73 10.59 -9.05
N GLU A 60 -1.66 10.19 -9.91
CA GLU A 60 -2.92 10.90 -10.14
C GLU A 60 -3.78 10.94 -8.88
N LEU A 61 -3.95 9.79 -8.20
CA LEU A 61 -4.65 9.70 -6.92
C LEU A 61 -4.04 10.64 -5.87
N LEU A 62 -2.71 10.64 -5.75
CA LEU A 62 -1.99 11.47 -4.77
C LEU A 62 -1.96 12.97 -5.12
N LYS A 63 -2.35 13.34 -6.35
CA LYS A 63 -2.54 14.75 -6.74
C LYS A 63 -3.92 15.26 -6.39
N THR A 64 -4.94 14.40 -6.44
CA THR A 64 -6.35 14.79 -6.19
C THR A 64 -6.80 14.50 -4.77
N SER A 65 -6.06 13.67 -4.03
CA SER A 65 -6.38 13.28 -2.67
C SER A 65 -5.20 13.52 -1.73
N GLU A 66 -5.47 14.15 -0.59
CA GLU A 66 -4.49 14.37 0.45
C GLU A 66 -4.49 13.21 1.47
N TYR A 67 -3.31 12.67 1.71
CA TYR A 67 -3.03 11.62 2.70
C TYR A 67 -1.88 12.10 3.58
N ASP A 68 -2.01 11.87 4.88
CA ASP A 68 -0.99 12.22 5.85
C ASP A 68 0.16 11.20 5.81
N ILE A 69 -0.16 9.92 5.55
CA ILE A 69 0.81 8.83 5.49
C ILE A 69 0.52 7.94 4.27
N ILE A 70 1.57 7.60 3.54
CA ILE A 70 1.53 6.55 2.52
C ILE A 70 2.28 5.34 3.09
N HIS A 71 1.55 4.26 3.31
CA HIS A 71 2.08 3.05 3.92
C HIS A 71 2.13 1.93 2.89
N ALA A 72 3.32 1.63 2.41
CA ALA A 72 3.55 0.53 1.49
C ALA A 72 3.82 -0.76 2.26
N HIS A 73 3.18 -1.85 1.84
CA HIS A 73 3.47 -3.19 2.33
C HIS A 73 4.28 -3.92 1.26
N TYR A 74 5.36 -4.56 1.68
CA TYR A 74 6.40 -5.16 0.84
C TYR A 74 7.34 -4.16 0.17
N SER A 75 8.61 -4.54 0.05
CA SER A 75 9.71 -3.71 -0.49
C SER A 75 9.38 -3.13 -1.87
N PHE A 76 8.82 -3.96 -2.75
CA PHE A 76 8.46 -3.60 -4.11
C PHE A 76 7.40 -2.50 -4.19
N CYS A 77 6.38 -2.56 -3.33
CA CYS A 77 5.36 -1.52 -3.25
C CYS A 77 5.95 -0.21 -2.72
N GLY A 78 6.93 -0.29 -1.82
CA GLY A 78 7.68 0.87 -1.32
C GLY A 78 8.38 1.63 -2.44
N PHE A 79 9.10 0.92 -3.31
CA PHE A 79 9.74 1.52 -4.48
C PHE A 79 8.72 2.18 -5.43
N LEU A 80 7.64 1.47 -5.77
CA LEU A 80 6.61 2.02 -6.66
C LEU A 80 5.91 3.25 -6.07
N ALA A 81 5.59 3.22 -4.79
CA ALA A 81 5.00 4.36 -4.09
C ALA A 81 5.98 5.55 -4.08
N LYS A 82 7.26 5.31 -3.80
CA LYS A 82 8.27 6.38 -3.80
C LYS A 82 8.50 6.97 -5.19
N MET A 83 8.38 6.18 -6.26
CA MET A 83 8.43 6.70 -7.63
C MET A 83 7.18 7.50 -7.99
N ALA A 84 6.02 7.19 -7.40
CA ALA A 84 4.77 7.88 -7.68
C ALA A 84 4.71 9.27 -7.03
N THR A 85 5.36 9.49 -5.89
CA THR A 85 5.28 10.74 -5.12
C THR A 85 6.60 11.19 -4.50
N LYS A 86 6.73 12.50 -4.27
CA LYS A 86 7.84 13.06 -3.47
C LYS A 86 7.58 12.97 -1.96
N LYS A 87 6.32 12.74 -1.53
CA LYS A 87 5.93 12.61 -0.12
C LYS A 87 6.70 11.48 0.58
N ALA A 88 6.77 11.53 1.91
CA ALA A 88 7.35 10.45 2.70
C ALA A 88 6.51 9.18 2.55
N VAL A 89 7.18 8.03 2.41
CA VAL A 89 6.56 6.72 2.28
C VAL A 89 7.10 5.85 3.41
N VAL A 90 6.21 5.30 4.22
CA VAL A 90 6.53 4.28 5.22
C VAL A 90 6.43 2.93 4.54
N CYS A 91 7.49 2.12 4.59
CA CYS A 91 7.51 0.80 3.97
C CYS A 91 7.63 -0.28 5.06
N SER A 92 6.65 -1.17 5.15
CA SER A 92 6.73 -2.38 5.96
C SER A 92 7.33 -3.51 5.12
N LEU A 93 8.54 -3.91 5.47
CA LEU A 93 9.18 -5.11 4.96
C LEU A 93 8.54 -6.32 5.63
N MET A 94 8.00 -7.24 4.84
CA MET A 94 7.34 -8.43 5.33
C MET A 94 8.34 -9.59 5.36
N GLY A 95 8.03 -10.63 6.14
CA GLY A 95 8.94 -11.78 6.29
C GLY A 95 9.37 -12.41 4.95
N SER A 96 8.48 -12.42 3.95
CA SER A 96 8.78 -12.92 2.60
C SER A 96 9.71 -12.01 1.78
N ASP A 97 9.91 -10.75 2.16
CA ASP A 97 10.91 -9.87 1.53
C ASP A 97 12.33 -10.24 1.98
N ILE A 98 12.47 -10.82 3.17
CA ILE A 98 13.76 -11.14 3.79
C ILE A 98 14.10 -12.62 3.58
N PHE A 99 13.13 -13.49 3.82
CA PHE A 99 13.29 -14.93 3.71
C PHE A 99 12.58 -15.42 2.45
N GLN A 100 13.36 -15.95 1.50
CA GLN A 100 12.82 -16.71 0.38
C GLN A 100 12.00 -17.86 0.95
N GLN A 101 10.68 -17.86 0.73
CA GLN A 101 9.89 -19.03 1.07
C GLN A 101 10.36 -20.21 0.21
N LYS A 102 10.86 -21.26 0.86
CA LYS A 102 11.08 -22.54 0.19
C LYS A 102 9.71 -22.98 -0.31
N LYS A 103 9.58 -23.14 -1.63
CA LYS A 103 8.42 -23.87 -2.17
C LYS A 103 8.49 -25.26 -1.57
N SER A 104 7.50 -25.62 -0.76
CA SER A 104 7.30 -27.01 -0.39
C SER A 104 6.88 -27.70 -1.69
N CYS A 105 7.77 -28.55 -2.20
CA CYS A 105 7.45 -29.48 -3.29
C CYS A 105 6.41 -30.49 -2.81
#